data_AF-A0A3M1QS49-F1
#
_entry.id   AF-A0A3M1QS49-F1
#
_cell.length_a   1.000
_cell.length_b   1.000
_cell.length_c   1.000
_cell.angle_alpha   90.00
_cell.angle_beta   90.00
_cell.angle_gamma   90.00
#
_symmetry.space_group_name_H-M   'P 1'
#
loop_
_entity.id
_entity.type
_entity.pdbx_description
1 polymer ?
#
loop_
_entity_poly.entity_id
_entity_poly.type
_entity_poly.pdbx_seq_one_letter_code
_entity_poly.pdbx_strand_id
1 'polypeptide(L)'
;MEHGAEQQQTSWVEALFDGVERLRAKANRTARIGRMRLVIRSVRKEMDLTLLELGSRVHFLATQNEHANILKDETVARLIRKVNACRQEIEGLEQTILSLPPA
;
A
#
# COMPACT_ATOMS: atom_id res chain seq x y z
N MET A 1 57.77 -11.92 -6.27
CA MET A 1 56.53 -12.49 -5.70
C MET A 1 55.59 -11.37 -5.22
N GLU A 2 55.32 -10.36 -6.06
CA GLU A 2 54.51 -9.19 -5.65
C GLU A 2 53.16 -9.08 -6.37
N HIS A 3 52.90 -9.85 -7.43
CA HIS A 3 51.64 -9.77 -8.20
C HIS A 3 50.41 -10.39 -7.53
N GLY A 4 50.57 -11.12 -6.42
CA GLY A 4 49.45 -11.73 -5.70
C GLY A 4 48.68 -10.76 -4.80
N ALA A 5 49.34 -9.71 -4.28
CA ALA A 5 48.73 -8.76 -3.36
C ALA A 5 47.83 -7.74 -4.08
N GLU A 6 48.26 -7.23 -5.24
CA GLU A 6 47.47 -6.27 -6.03
C GLU A 6 46.20 -6.90 -6.59
N GLN A 7 46.26 -8.11 -7.16
CA GLN A 7 45.07 -8.82 -7.67
C GLN A 7 44.05 -9.13 -6.57
N GLN A 8 44.52 -9.48 -5.37
CA GLN A 8 43.65 -9.78 -4.24
C GLN A 8 43.02 -8.49 -3.66
N GLN A 9 43.75 -7.37 -3.69
CA GLN A 9 43.25 -6.07 -3.23
C GLN A 9 42.20 -5.47 -4.19
N THR A 10 42.34 -5.64 -5.51
CA THR A 10 41.30 -5.26 -6.48
C THR A 10 40.00 -6.03 -6.25
N SER A 11 40.10 -7.33 -5.95
CA SER A 11 38.94 -8.20 -5.68
C SER A 11 38.14 -7.78 -4.43
N TRP A 12 38.81 -7.31 -3.37
CA TRP A 12 38.12 -6.82 -2.17
C TRP A 12 37.39 -5.50 -2.40
N VAL A 13 37.98 -4.59 -3.19
CA VAL A 13 37.36 -3.31 -3.53
C VAL A 13 36.10 -3.54 -4.37
N GLU A 14 36.15 -4.43 -5.37
CA GLU A 14 34.99 -4.82 -6.18
C GLU A 14 33.90 -5.47 -5.32
N ALA A 15 34.26 -6.40 -4.42
CA ALA A 15 33.31 -7.03 -3.51
C ALA A 15 32.63 -6.03 -2.56
N LEU A 16 33.35 -4.99 -2.12
CA LEU A 16 32.80 -3.90 -1.32
C LEU A 16 31.82 -3.04 -2.13
N PHE A 17 32.17 -2.68 -3.37
CA PHE A 17 31.27 -1.95 -4.27
C PHE A 17 29.98 -2.74 -4.53
N ASP A 18 30.08 -4.04 -4.84
CA ASP A 18 28.92 -4.92 -4.99
C ASP A 18 28.08 -5.01 -3.71
N GLY A 19 28.75 -5.06 -2.55
CA GLY A 19 28.10 -5.02 -1.25
C GLY A 19 27.27 -3.75 -1.03
N VAL A 20 27.83 -2.59 -1.36
CA VAL A 20 27.17 -1.29 -1.26
C VAL A 20 25.98 -1.20 -2.22
N GLU A 21 26.13 -1.64 -3.47
CA GLU A 21 25.04 -1.61 -4.45
C GLU A 21 23.88 -2.55 -4.05
N ARG A 22 24.18 -3.74 -3.52
CA ARG A 22 23.15 -4.63 -2.94
C ARG A 22 22.42 -3.99 -1.76
N LEU A 23 23.16 -3.34 -0.85
CA LEU A 23 22.56 -2.63 0.29
C LEU A 23 21.67 -1.48 -0.17
N ARG A 24 22.12 -0.71 -1.16
CA ARG A 24 21.36 0.39 -1.76
C ARG A 24 20.07 -0.12 -2.40
N ALA A 25 20.13 -1.20 -3.17
CA ALA A 25 18.96 -1.83 -3.77
C ALA A 25 17.95 -2.28 -2.69
N LYS A 26 18.44 -2.92 -1.61
CA LYS A 26 17.61 -3.34 -0.48
C LYS A 26 16.97 -2.17 0.27
N ALA A 27 17.72 -1.09 0.51
CA ALA A 27 17.22 0.11 1.14
C ALA A 27 16.13 0.79 0.30
N ASN A 28 16.36 0.92 -1.01
CA ASN A 28 15.38 1.47 -1.96
C ASN A 28 14.09 0.64 -2.00
N ARG A 29 14.21 -0.70 -2.04
CA ARG A 29 13.06 -1.62 -1.97
C ARG A 29 12.27 -1.43 -0.69
N THR A 30 12.96 -1.41 0.45
CA THR A 30 12.33 -1.25 1.77
C THR A 30 11.60 0.09 1.88
N ALA A 31 12.23 1.18 1.41
CA ALA A 31 11.61 2.50 1.39
C ALA A 31 10.36 2.54 0.50
N ARG A 32 10.40 1.88 -0.68
CA ARG A 32 9.25 1.77 -1.58
C ARG A 32 8.08 1.03 -0.91
N ILE A 33 8.33 -0.14 -0.31
CA ILE A 33 7.32 -0.91 0.43
C ILE A 33 6.75 -0.08 1.58
N GLY A 34 7.61 0.60 2.34
CA GLY A 34 7.21 1.48 3.43
C GLY A 34 6.24 2.56 2.97
N ARG A 35 6.54 3.26 1.87
CA ARG A 35 5.64 4.26 1.27
C ARG A 35 4.30 3.66 0.88
N MET A 36 4.28 2.51 0.19
CA MET A 36 3.02 1.85 -0.20
C MET A 36 2.17 1.44 1.01
N ARG A 37 2.80 0.96 2.10
CA ARG A 37 2.08 0.66 3.35
C ARG A 37 1.49 1.90 4.02
N LEU A 38 2.16 3.04 3.93
CA LEU A 38 1.61 4.31 4.42
C LEU A 38 0.38 4.73 3.59
N VAL A 39 0.43 4.58 2.27
CA VAL A 39 -0.72 4.84 1.39
C VAL A 39 -1.88 3.90 1.76
N ILE A 40 -1.65 2.58 1.88
CA ILE A 40 -2.68 1.62 2.32
C ILE A 40 -3.32 2.08 3.63
N ARG A 41 -2.53 2.50 4.62
CA ARG A 41 -3.06 2.99 5.90
C ARG A 41 -3.93 4.24 5.73
N SER A 42 -3.52 5.16 4.86
CA SER A 42 -4.29 6.36 4.54
C SER A 42 -5.64 6.01 3.90
N VAL A 43 -5.63 5.14 2.89
CA VAL A 43 -6.84 4.69 2.17
C VAL A 43 -7.77 3.91 3.09
N ARG A 44 -7.24 3.07 3.98
CA ARG A 44 -8.05 2.38 5.01
C ARG A 44 -8.75 3.37 5.93
N LYS A 45 -8.06 4.42 6.39
CA LYS A 45 -8.67 5.46 7.21
C LYS A 45 -9.79 6.18 6.47
N GLU A 46 -9.61 6.47 5.18
CA GLU A 46 -10.67 7.06 4.36
C GLU A 46 -11.88 6.11 4.18
N MET A 47 -11.61 4.81 3.99
CA MET A 47 -12.65 3.78 3.91
C MET A 47 -13.45 3.70 5.22
N ASP A 48 -12.78 3.73 6.37
CA ASP A 48 -13.43 3.70 7.69
C ASP A 48 -14.34 4.92 7.90
N LEU A 49 -13.88 6.12 7.53
CA LEU A 49 -14.70 7.34 7.58
C LEU A 49 -15.90 7.27 6.64
N THR A 50 -15.71 6.71 5.44
CA THR A 50 -16.80 6.53 4.46
C THR A 50 -17.83 5.50 4.95
N LEU A 51 -17.38 4.42 5.59
CA LEU A 51 -18.26 3.42 6.21
C LEU A 51 -19.05 4.00 7.38
N LEU A 52 -18.43 4.88 8.18
CA LEU A 52 -19.12 5.59 9.24
C LEU A 52 -20.24 6.48 8.68
N GLU A 53 -19.94 7.27 7.64
CA GLU A 53 -20.94 8.12 6.97
C GLU A 53 -22.08 7.28 6.36
N LEU A 54 -21.75 6.15 5.75
CA LEU A 54 -22.73 5.20 5.22
C LEU A 54 -23.65 4.67 6.33
N GLY A 55 -23.07 4.23 7.45
CA GLY A 55 -23.82 3.77 8.61
C GLY A 55 -24.75 4.84 9.17
N SER A 56 -24.27 6.08 9.28
CA SER A 56 -25.08 7.22 9.70
C SER A 56 -26.25 7.51 8.75
N ARG A 57 -26.04 7.46 7.43
CA ARG A 57 -27.12 7.68 6.45
C ARG A 57 -28.16 6.57 6.48
N VAL A 58 -27.71 5.31 6.56
CA VAL A 58 -28.60 4.15 6.67
C VAL A 58 -29.43 4.23 7.95
N HIS A 59 -28.79 4.57 9.08
CA HIS A 59 -29.49 4.74 10.35
C HIS A 59 -30.53 5.88 10.29
N PHE A 60 -30.18 7.02 9.69
CA PHE A 60 -31.11 8.13 9.50
C PHE A 60 -32.36 7.71 8.70
N LEU A 61 -32.18 7.02 7.57
CA LEU A 61 -33.32 6.55 6.77
C LEU A 61 -34.16 5.52 7.53
N ALA A 62 -33.52 4.65 8.30
CA ALA A 62 -34.20 3.68 9.14
C ALA A 62 -35.05 4.34 10.25
N THR A 63 -34.56 5.40 10.90
CA THR A 63 -35.33 6.10 11.94
C THR A 63 -36.49 6.92 11.40
N GLN A 64 -36.48 7.26 10.11
CA GLN A 64 -37.62 7.87 9.41
C GLN A 64 -38.64 6.84 8.89
N ASN A 65 -38.48 5.55 9.21
CA ASN A 65 -39.24 4.43 8.61
C ASN A 65 -39.13 4.34 7.08
N GLU A 66 -38.10 4.94 6.49
CA GLU A 66 -37.84 4.95 5.05
C GLU A 66 -36.92 3.80 4.61
N HIS A 67 -37.05 2.61 5.23
CA HIS A 67 -36.19 1.46 4.94
C HIS A 67 -36.18 1.08 3.45
N ALA A 68 -37.34 1.20 2.79
CA ALA A 68 -37.48 0.92 1.36
C ALA A 68 -36.70 1.90 0.45
N ASN A 69 -36.31 3.06 0.98
CA ASN A 69 -35.57 4.08 0.25
C ASN A 69 -34.05 3.91 0.35
N ILE A 70 -33.53 3.10 1.28
CA ILE A 70 -32.08 2.92 1.49
C ILE A 70 -31.36 2.53 0.18
N LEU A 71 -31.91 1.58 -0.58
CA LEU A 71 -31.30 1.12 -1.83
C LEU A 71 -31.51 2.09 -3.01
N LYS A 72 -32.44 3.03 -2.87
CA LYS A 72 -32.73 4.08 -3.86
C LYS A 72 -32.02 5.40 -3.54
N ASP A 73 -31.46 5.51 -2.34
CA ASP A 73 -30.79 6.70 -1.87
C ASP A 73 -29.45 6.89 -2.59
N GLU A 74 -29.33 7.99 -3.32
CA GLU A 74 -28.15 8.28 -4.12
C GLU A 74 -26.89 8.48 -3.25
N THR A 75 -27.05 8.99 -2.02
CA THR A 75 -25.95 9.17 -1.08
C THR A 75 -25.41 7.81 -0.63
N VAL A 76 -26.29 6.88 -0.26
CA VAL A 76 -25.93 5.48 0.06
C VAL A 76 -25.19 4.83 -1.12
N ALA A 77 -25.75 4.94 -2.33
CA ALA A 77 -25.13 4.37 -3.53
C ALA A 77 -23.73 4.96 -3.81
N ARG A 78 -23.56 6.27 -3.63
CA ARG A 78 -22.27 6.97 -3.76
C ARG A 78 -21.26 6.51 -2.72
N LEU A 79 -21.67 6.37 -1.46
CA LEU A 79 -20.79 5.93 -0.38
C LEU A 79 -20.34 4.48 -0.57
N ILE A 80 -21.23 3.58 -1.01
CA ILE A 80 -20.88 2.20 -1.38
C ILE A 80 -19.85 2.18 -2.51
N ARG A 81 -20.04 2.98 -3.57
CA ARG A 81 -19.06 3.08 -4.66
C ARG A 81 -17.70 3.55 -4.15
N LYS A 82 -17.68 4.52 -3.25
CA LYS A 82 -16.45 5.03 -2.64
C LYS A 82 -15.73 3.98 -1.79
N VAL A 83 -16.45 3.24 -0.94
CA VAL A 83 -15.88 2.12 -0.16
C VAL A 83 -15.27 1.06 -1.09
N ASN A 84 -15.98 0.69 -2.16
CA ASN A 84 -15.47 -0.28 -3.12
C ASN A 84 -14.20 0.22 -3.85
N ALA A 85 -14.13 1.51 -4.19
CA ALA A 85 -12.93 2.10 -4.78
C ALA A 85 -11.73 2.05 -3.82
N CYS A 86 -11.93 2.43 -2.54
CA CYS A 86 -10.89 2.30 -1.52
C CYS A 86 -10.41 0.85 -1.36
N ARG A 87 -11.34 -0.12 -1.36
CA ARG A 87 -10.99 -1.55 -1.29
C ARG A 87 -10.12 -1.99 -2.46
N GLN A 88 -10.51 -1.64 -3.68
CA GLN A 88 -9.75 -1.98 -4.89
C GLN A 88 -8.36 -1.35 -4.90
N GLU A 89 -8.23 -0.11 -4.42
CA GLU A 89 -6.93 0.55 -4.30
C GLU A 89 -6.01 -0.15 -3.29
N ILE A 90 -6.55 -0.53 -2.12
CA ILE A 90 -5.81 -1.32 -1.12
C ILE A 90 -5.35 -2.65 -1.71
N GLU A 91 -6.26 -3.39 -2.35
CA GLU A 91 -5.95 -4.68 -2.99
C GLU A 91 -4.84 -4.53 -4.05
N GLY A 92 -4.92 -3.50 -4.90
CA GLY A 92 -3.90 -3.21 -5.91
C GLY A 92 -2.52 -2.91 -5.32
N LEU A 93 -2.46 -2.14 -4.24
CA LEU A 93 -1.22 -1.83 -3.53
C LEU A 93 -0.63 -3.07 -2.82
N GLU A 94 -1.48 -3.88 -2.19
CA GLU A 94 -1.07 -5.13 -1.55
C GLU A 94 -0.51 -6.13 -2.58
N GLN A 95 -1.18 -6.30 -3.72
CA GLN A 95 -0.67 -7.13 -4.82
C GLN A 95 0.65 -6.60 -5.37
N THR A 96 0.78 -5.27 -5.51
CA THR A 96 2.05 -4.65 -5.92
C THR A 96 3.18 -5.01 -4.96
N ILE A 97 2.95 -4.94 -3.65
CA ILE A 97 3.95 -5.32 -2.63
C ILE A 97 4.32 -6.80 -2.74
N LEU A 98 3.32 -7.69 -2.89
CA LEU A 98 3.52 -9.14 -3.00
C LEU A 98 4.30 -9.52 -4.26
N SER A 99 4.11 -8.79 -5.36
CA SER A 99 4.81 -9.01 -6.63
C SER A 99 6.27 -8.56 -6.64
N LEU A 100 6.74 -7.83 -5.61
CA LEU A 100 8.12 -7.37 -5.57
C LEU A 100 9.08 -8.55 -5.32
N PRO A 101 10.14 -8.71 -6.14
CA PRO A 101 11.09 -9.81 -6.00
C PRO A 101 11.72 -9.84 -4.60
N PRO A 102 12.04 -11.03 -4.03
CA PRO A 102 12.61 -11.15 -2.69
C PRO A 102 13.93 -10.36 -2.52
N ALA A 103 14.26 -10.04 -1.27
CA ALA A 103 15.41 -9.21 -0.92
C ALA A 103 16.71 -10.01 -0.99
#